data_AF-A0A0P6J904-F1
#
_entry.id   AF-A0A0P6J904-F1
#
_cell.length_a   1.000
_cell.length_b   1.000
_cell.length_c   1.000
_cell.angle_alpha   90.00
_cell.angle_beta   90.00
_cell.angle_gamma   90.00
#
_symmetry.space_group_name_H-M   'P 1'
#
loop_
_entity.id
_entity.type
_entity.pdbx_description
1 polymer ?
#
loop_
_entity_poly.entity_id
_entity_poly.type
_entity_poly.pdbx_seq_one_letter_code
_entity_poly.pdbx_strand_id
1 'polypeptide(L)'
;MKHSRFLTGLVLAALLPQVNPFQIPVEEFEDKVFVDCNTSVTWLDGTVGTKRANGVRLDLGKCLLDPRGVYKCLGTDIYDKKESTVQVYYRMCQSCVEMDSATLAGIIVTDIIATLLLALGVYCFAGHETGRLSGGADTQALLKNDQLYQPLRDREDAQYSRLGENWHRSK
;
A
#
# COMPACT_ATOMS: atom_id res chain seq x y z
N MET A 1 12.76 60.99 -28.36
CA MET A 1 11.57 60.22 -27.98
C MET A 1 11.63 59.92 -26.49
N LYS A 2 10.49 60.06 -25.80
CA LYS A 2 10.34 60.14 -24.35
C LYS A 2 9.67 58.83 -23.88
N HIS A 3 10.31 58.06 -23.02
CA HIS A 3 9.74 56.92 -22.29
C HIS A 3 10.55 56.83 -20.99
N SER A 4 10.17 57.37 -19.82
CA SER A 4 8.91 57.41 -19.07
C SER A 4 8.39 56.04 -18.63
N ARG A 5 8.73 55.71 -17.36
CA ARG A 5 7.98 54.91 -16.36
C ARG A 5 7.93 53.40 -16.65
N PHE A 6 8.19 52.50 -15.70
CA PHE A 6 7.55 52.38 -14.39
C PHE A 6 8.49 51.76 -13.33
N LEU A 7 8.37 52.30 -12.11
CA LEU A 7 8.89 51.75 -10.86
C LEU A 7 8.22 50.40 -10.56
N THR A 8 8.99 49.30 -10.57
CA THR A 8 8.58 48.05 -9.92
C THR A 8 8.72 48.24 -8.42
N GLY A 9 7.59 48.52 -7.76
CA GLY A 9 7.50 48.54 -6.30
C GLY A 9 7.78 47.15 -5.74
N LEU A 10 8.84 47.04 -4.94
CA LEU A 10 9.07 45.92 -4.03
C LEU A 10 7.98 45.96 -2.97
N VAL A 11 6.93 45.15 -3.14
CA VAL A 11 6.00 44.85 -2.06
C VAL A 11 6.71 43.87 -1.13
N LEU A 12 7.44 44.41 -0.14
CA LEU A 12 7.75 43.62 1.05
C LEU A 12 6.43 43.38 1.78
N ALA A 13 5.81 42.22 1.55
CA ALA A 13 4.84 41.69 2.47
C ALA A 13 5.59 41.37 3.77
N ALA A 14 5.54 42.29 4.73
CA ALA A 14 5.99 42.03 6.08
C ALA A 14 5.05 40.96 6.68
N LEU A 15 5.46 39.70 6.60
CA LEU A 15 4.97 38.65 7.48
C LEU A 15 5.44 39.03 8.88
N LEU A 16 4.68 39.87 9.58
CA LEU A 16 4.87 40.06 11.01
C LEU A 16 4.59 38.68 11.65
N PRO A 17 5.59 38.01 12.24
CA PRO A 17 5.28 36.86 13.08
C PRO A 17 4.37 37.37 14.19
N GLN A 18 3.13 36.87 14.26
CA GLN A 18 2.33 37.01 15.48
C GLN A 18 3.06 36.23 16.57
N VAL A 19 3.95 36.92 17.28
CA VAL A 19 4.65 36.34 18.42
C VAL A 19 3.63 36.19 19.54
N ASN A 20 3.27 34.96 19.85
CA ASN A 20 2.44 34.67 21.01
C ASN A 20 3.23 34.97 22.29
N PRO A 21 2.70 35.79 23.21
CA PRO A 21 3.39 36.16 24.44
C PRO A 21 3.56 34.99 25.43
N PHE A 22 2.73 33.95 25.33
CA PHE A 22 2.85 32.70 26.10
C PHE A 22 2.30 31.52 25.31
N GLN A 23 2.75 30.30 25.65
CA GLN A 23 2.26 29.07 25.04
C GLN A 23 0.97 28.62 25.74
N ILE A 24 -0.09 28.38 24.95
CA ILE A 24 -1.36 27.85 25.45
C ILE A 24 -1.26 26.32 25.41
N PRO A 25 -1.43 25.62 26.55
CA PRO A 25 -1.39 24.16 26.58
C PRO A 25 -2.62 23.56 25.88
N VAL A 26 -2.36 22.57 25.02
CA VAL A 26 -3.37 21.72 24.40
C VAL A 26 -3.13 20.31 24.91
N GLU A 27 -4.07 19.79 25.69
CA GLU A 27 -3.98 18.49 26.34
C GLU A 27 -4.90 17.48 25.67
N GLU A 28 -4.41 16.27 25.47
CA GLU A 28 -5.20 15.13 25.03
C GLU A 28 -5.53 14.23 26.22
N PHE A 29 -6.81 14.00 26.46
CA PHE A 29 -7.27 13.14 27.55
C PHE A 29 -8.49 12.32 27.10
N GLU A 30 -8.44 11.00 27.28
CA GLU A 30 -9.52 10.06 26.91
C GLU A 30 -10.06 10.27 25.48
N ASP A 31 -9.17 10.31 24.48
CA ASP A 31 -9.47 10.59 23.07
C ASP A 31 -10.11 11.95 22.79
N LYS A 32 -10.11 12.87 23.75
CA LYS A 32 -10.61 14.23 23.59
C LYS A 32 -9.50 15.25 23.68
N VAL A 33 -9.69 16.34 22.95
CA VAL A 33 -8.74 17.44 22.92
C VAL A 33 -9.27 18.58 23.79
N PHE A 34 -8.44 19.06 24.70
CA PHE A 34 -8.74 20.15 25.61
C PHE A 34 -7.75 21.30 25.39
N VAL A 35 -8.28 22.52 25.33
CA VAL A 35 -7.47 23.74 25.42
C VAL A 35 -7.60 24.26 26.84
N ASP A 36 -6.48 24.38 27.56
CA ASP A 36 -6.46 24.85 28.94
C ASP A 36 -5.86 26.26 29.03
N CYS A 37 -6.42 27.08 29.91
CA CYS A 37 -6.18 28.50 29.97
C CYS A 37 -6.51 29.01 31.37
N ASN A 38 -5.61 29.75 32.01
CA ASN A 38 -5.85 30.28 33.36
C ASN A 38 -7.08 31.22 33.42
N THR A 39 -7.47 31.81 32.29
CA THR A 39 -8.65 32.66 32.12
C THR A 39 -9.69 32.00 31.20
N SER A 40 -10.77 32.71 30.86
CA SER A 40 -11.75 32.18 29.92
C SER A 40 -11.20 32.06 28.50
N VAL A 41 -11.38 30.90 27.88
CA VAL A 41 -11.07 30.69 26.46
C VAL A 41 -12.08 31.41 25.56
N THR A 42 -11.57 32.15 24.58
CA THR A 42 -12.36 32.79 23.51
C THR A 42 -12.16 32.03 22.20
N TRP A 43 -13.26 31.59 21.59
CA TRP A 43 -13.25 30.95 20.28
C TRP A 43 -13.30 32.04 19.21
N LEU A 44 -12.41 31.95 18.21
CA LEU A 44 -12.37 32.88 17.08
C LEU A 44 -12.95 32.24 15.83
N ASP A 45 -12.50 31.02 15.50
CA ASP A 45 -12.89 30.31 14.29
C ASP A 45 -12.72 28.79 14.42
N GLY A 46 -13.45 28.03 13.61
CA GLY A 46 -13.39 26.57 13.54
C GLY A 46 -14.37 25.87 14.49
N THR A 47 -13.90 24.83 15.16
CA THR A 47 -14.73 23.88 15.93
C THR A 47 -15.27 24.54 17.19
N VAL A 48 -16.58 24.55 17.35
CA VAL A 48 -17.22 25.09 18.56
C VAL A 48 -17.11 24.06 19.68
N GLY A 49 -16.23 24.33 20.64
CA GLY A 49 -16.03 23.49 21.82
C GLY A 49 -17.02 23.76 22.96
N THR A 50 -17.02 22.88 23.95
CA THR A 50 -17.83 23.01 25.16
C THR A 50 -16.97 23.53 26.31
N LYS A 51 -17.37 24.63 26.95
CA LYS A 51 -16.62 25.19 28.10
C LYS A 51 -16.81 24.31 29.34
N ARG A 52 -15.71 23.96 30.00
CA ARG A 52 -15.64 23.28 31.31
C ARG A 52 -14.85 24.11 32.31
N ALA A 53 -14.98 23.77 33.60
CA ALA A 53 -14.26 24.41 34.70
C ALA A 53 -14.40 25.95 34.69
N ASN A 54 -15.63 26.46 34.63
CA ASN A 54 -15.92 27.90 34.55
C ASN A 54 -15.29 28.64 33.35
N GLY A 55 -15.00 27.92 32.25
CA GLY A 55 -14.50 28.51 31.00
C GLY A 55 -12.98 28.53 30.86
N VAL A 56 -12.26 28.07 31.88
CA VAL A 56 -10.79 27.86 31.91
C VAL A 56 -10.38 26.78 30.90
N ARG A 57 -11.18 25.71 30.80
CA ARG A 57 -10.92 24.58 29.93
C ARG A 57 -11.96 24.48 28.82
N LEU A 58 -11.53 24.31 27.58
CA LEU A 58 -12.40 24.15 26.42
C LEU A 58 -12.27 22.74 25.85
N ASP A 59 -13.34 21.96 25.89
CA ASP A 59 -13.44 20.61 25.31
C ASP A 59 -13.78 20.72 23.82
N LEU A 60 -12.85 20.33 22.95
CA LEU A 60 -13.03 20.35 21.49
C LEU A 60 -13.69 19.07 20.96
N GLY A 61 -14.03 18.13 21.85
CA GLY A 61 -14.59 16.83 21.50
C GLY A 61 -13.50 15.82 21.15
N LYS A 62 -13.91 14.76 20.44
CA LYS A 62 -13.03 13.64 20.12
C LYS A 62 -11.98 14.04 19.10
N CYS A 63 -10.75 13.60 19.32
CA CYS A 63 -9.61 13.78 18.43
C CYS A 63 -9.89 13.23 17.02
N LEU A 64 -10.59 12.09 16.93
CA LEU A 64 -11.02 11.44 15.67
C LEU A 64 -11.95 12.29 14.80
N LEU A 65 -12.59 13.33 15.34
CA LEU A 65 -13.44 14.24 14.56
C LEU A 65 -12.64 15.37 13.91
N ASP A 66 -11.31 15.32 13.97
CA ASP A 66 -10.40 16.33 13.44
C ASP A 66 -10.77 17.75 13.90
N PRO A 67 -10.78 18.02 15.23
CA PRO A 67 -11.06 19.36 15.72
C PRO A 67 -10.00 20.34 15.22
N ARG A 68 -10.48 21.38 14.54
CA ARG A 68 -9.66 22.45 13.95
C ARG A 68 -10.21 23.79 14.34
N GLY A 69 -9.36 24.76 14.65
CA GLY A 69 -9.82 26.11 14.98
C GLY A 69 -8.74 26.99 15.57
N VAL A 70 -9.09 28.25 15.77
CA VAL A 70 -8.23 29.25 16.39
C VAL A 70 -8.88 29.70 17.69
N TYR A 71 -8.13 29.58 18.78
CA TYR A 71 -8.57 29.93 20.12
C TYR A 71 -7.65 30.99 20.71
N LYS A 72 -8.23 31.89 21.50
CA LYS A 72 -7.54 33.02 22.09
C LYS A 72 -7.70 33.01 23.59
N CYS A 73 -6.60 33.30 24.28
CA CYS A 73 -6.48 33.28 25.72
C CYS A 73 -5.85 34.58 26.23
N LEU A 74 -6.34 35.03 27.38
CA LEU A 74 -5.73 36.12 28.15
C LEU A 74 -4.75 35.54 29.16
N GLY A 75 -3.54 36.10 29.19
CA GLY A 75 -2.52 35.73 30.17
C GLY A 75 -2.87 36.23 31.57
N THR A 76 -2.47 35.48 32.59
CA THR A 76 -2.50 35.91 33.99
C THR A 76 -1.10 36.23 34.48
N ASP A 77 -1.01 36.88 35.64
CA ASP A 77 0.23 37.11 36.38
C ASP A 77 1.27 37.92 35.57
N ILE A 78 2.35 37.26 35.14
CA ILE A 78 3.49 37.85 34.42
C ILE A 78 3.06 38.37 33.04
N TYR A 79 2.00 37.79 32.48
CA TYR A 79 1.47 38.12 31.15
C TYR A 79 0.09 38.79 31.23
N ASP A 80 -0.22 39.47 32.34
CA ASP A 80 -1.49 40.18 32.51
C ASP A 80 -1.76 41.12 31.31
N LYS A 81 -3.00 41.08 30.81
CA LYS A 81 -3.48 41.81 29.61
C LYS A 81 -2.80 41.47 28.29
N LYS A 82 -1.89 40.48 28.25
CA LYS A 82 -1.35 39.96 26.99
C LYS A 82 -2.24 38.85 26.48
N GLU A 83 -2.46 38.85 25.18
CA GLU A 83 -3.30 37.88 24.51
C GLU A 83 -2.44 36.95 23.66
N SER A 84 -2.67 35.65 23.79
CA SER A 84 -2.07 34.62 22.94
C SER A 84 -3.15 33.93 22.14
N THR A 85 -2.78 33.47 20.95
CA THR A 85 -3.66 32.71 20.06
C THR A 85 -3.05 31.35 19.75
N VAL A 86 -3.84 30.28 19.81
CA VAL A 86 -3.40 28.94 19.44
C VAL A 86 -4.26 28.45 18.28
N GLN A 87 -3.59 27.98 17.23
CA GLN A 87 -4.24 27.29 16.13
C GLN A 87 -4.13 25.79 16.39
N VAL A 88 -5.28 25.16 16.65
CA VAL A 88 -5.39 23.71 16.80
C VAL A 88 -5.69 23.12 15.43
N TYR A 89 -4.87 22.16 15.00
CA TYR A 89 -5.02 21.49 13.73
C TYR A 89 -4.80 19.98 13.91
N TYR A 90 -5.89 19.25 14.14
CA TYR A 90 -5.85 17.79 14.14
C TYR A 90 -6.14 17.24 12.75
N ARG A 91 -5.35 16.24 12.38
CA ARG A 91 -5.55 15.38 11.22
C ARG A 91 -5.31 13.94 11.66
N MET A 92 -6.34 13.34 12.23
CA MET A 92 -6.37 11.92 12.52
C MET A 92 -6.56 11.16 11.22
N CYS A 93 -5.90 10.02 11.14
CA CYS A 93 -6.02 9.14 9.99
C CYS A 93 -6.63 7.82 10.44
N GLN A 94 -7.94 7.68 10.21
CA GLN A 94 -8.72 6.52 10.66
C GLN A 94 -8.29 5.20 9.99
N SER A 95 -7.52 5.26 8.91
CA SER A 95 -7.00 4.10 8.18
C SER A 95 -5.52 4.25 7.81
N CYS A 96 -4.75 5.00 8.60
CA CYS A 96 -3.31 4.99 8.42
C CYS A 96 -2.76 3.74 9.11
N VAL A 97 -2.10 2.92 8.32
CA VAL A 97 -1.26 1.84 8.84
C VAL A 97 0.15 2.39 8.89
N GLU A 98 0.74 2.41 10.08
CA GLU A 98 2.17 2.64 10.22
C GLU A 98 2.89 1.45 9.61
N MET A 99 3.57 1.67 8.48
CA MET A 99 4.28 0.61 7.78
C MET A 99 5.76 0.70 8.09
N ASP A 100 6.21 -0.14 9.02
CA ASP A 100 7.64 -0.31 9.27
C ASP A 100 8.31 -1.02 8.09
N SER A 101 9.59 -0.70 7.90
CA SER A 101 10.48 -1.32 6.92
C SER A 101 10.46 -2.85 6.99
N ALA A 102 10.39 -3.43 8.19
CA ALA A 102 10.29 -4.88 8.37
C ALA A 102 8.95 -5.45 7.89
N THR A 103 7.83 -4.75 8.17
CA THR A 103 6.50 -5.14 7.69
C THR A 103 6.43 -5.09 6.17
N LEU A 104 6.92 -4.02 5.54
CA LEU A 104 6.98 -3.90 4.09
C LEU A 104 7.83 -5.02 3.47
N ALA A 105 9.01 -5.27 4.03
CA ALA A 105 9.88 -6.35 3.56
C ALA A 105 9.20 -7.72 3.71
N GLY A 106 8.52 -7.96 4.84
CA GLY A 106 7.75 -9.19 5.09
C GLY A 106 6.64 -9.40 4.06
N ILE A 107 5.87 -8.36 3.73
CA ILE A 107 4.84 -8.41 2.68
C ILE A 107 5.46 -8.79 1.33
N ILE A 108 6.57 -8.16 0.95
CA ILE A 108 7.24 -8.45 -0.33
C ILE A 108 7.78 -9.88 -0.37
N VAL A 109 8.47 -10.33 0.68
CA VAL A 109 9.04 -11.70 0.72
C VAL A 109 7.94 -12.76 0.69
N THR A 110 6.86 -12.55 1.44
CA THR A 110 5.74 -13.51 1.46
C THR A 110 5.02 -13.58 0.11
N ASP A 111 4.85 -12.45 -0.58
CA ASP A 111 4.27 -12.41 -1.93
C ASP A 111 5.14 -13.15 -2.96
N ILE A 112 6.47 -12.99 -2.90
CA ILE A 112 7.41 -13.73 -3.75
C ILE A 112 7.30 -15.24 -3.49
N ILE A 113 7.31 -15.66 -2.23
CA ILE A 113 7.21 -17.09 -1.87
C ILE A 113 5.87 -17.66 -2.34
N ALA A 114 4.76 -16.96 -2.10
CA ALA A 114 3.43 -17.40 -2.52
C ALA A 114 3.37 -17.57 -4.05
N THR A 115 3.91 -16.60 -4.79
CA THR A 115 3.96 -16.64 -6.26
C THR A 115 4.81 -17.81 -6.77
N LEU A 116 5.96 -18.07 -6.14
CA LEU A 116 6.81 -19.22 -6.51
C LEU A 116 6.12 -20.56 -6.24
N LEU A 117 5.43 -20.70 -5.10
CA LEU A 117 4.68 -21.92 -4.78
C LEU A 117 3.53 -22.14 -5.76
N LEU A 118 2.80 -21.09 -6.13
CA LEU A 118 1.75 -21.16 -7.15
C LEU A 118 2.33 -21.54 -8.52
N ALA A 119 3.44 -20.93 -8.92
CA ALA A 119 4.11 -21.24 -10.18
C ALA A 119 4.58 -22.70 -10.24
N LEU A 120 5.20 -23.21 -9.17
CA LEU A 120 5.59 -24.61 -9.06
C LEU A 120 4.39 -25.55 -9.08
N GLY A 121 3.30 -25.18 -8.39
CA GLY A 121 2.06 -25.94 -8.40
C GLY A 121 1.49 -26.11 -9.81
N VAL A 122 1.40 -25.00 -10.57
CA VAL A 122 0.94 -25.02 -11.97
C VAL A 122 1.91 -25.80 -12.87
N TYR A 123 3.21 -25.60 -12.69
CA TYR A 123 4.23 -26.31 -13.46
C TYR A 123 4.17 -27.83 -13.25
N CYS A 124 4.07 -28.28 -12.00
CA CYS A 124 3.92 -29.69 -11.66
C CYS A 124 2.60 -30.27 -12.16
N PHE A 125 1.51 -29.50 -12.09
CA PHE A 125 0.20 -29.92 -12.58
C PHE A 125 0.19 -30.13 -14.10
N ALA A 126 0.68 -29.15 -14.86
CA ALA A 126 0.81 -29.27 -16.32
C ALA A 126 1.83 -30.34 -16.75
N GLY A 127 2.92 -30.49 -16.00
CA GLY A 127 3.94 -31.52 -16.24
C GLY A 127 3.41 -32.94 -16.07
N HIS A 128 2.49 -33.18 -15.12
CA HIS A 128 1.92 -34.51 -14.89
C HIS A 128 1.00 -34.98 -16.03
N GLU A 129 0.32 -34.06 -16.72
CA GLU A 129 -0.49 -34.42 -17.91
C GLU A 129 0.38 -34.68 -19.16
N THR A 130 1.63 -34.21 -19.19
CA THR A 130 2.50 -34.30 -20.37
C THR A 130 3.43 -35.53 -20.38
N GLY A 131 3.29 -36.48 -19.44
CA GLY A 131 4.26 -37.57 -19.38
C GLY A 131 4.02 -38.71 -18.41
N ARG A 132 2.91 -39.45 -18.56
CA ARG A 132 2.98 -40.91 -18.31
C ARG A 132 3.45 -41.61 -19.58
N LEU A 133 4.73 -41.49 -19.87
CA LEU A 133 5.49 -42.58 -20.48
C LEU A 133 6.35 -43.18 -19.37
N SER A 134 5.75 -44.08 -18.59
CA SER A 134 6.51 -45.14 -17.91
C SER A 134 7.04 -46.09 -19.01
N GLY A 135 7.96 -45.58 -19.83
CA GLY A 135 8.55 -46.27 -20.96
C GLY A 135 9.68 -47.19 -20.51
N GLY A 136 9.40 -48.12 -19.60
CA GLY A 136 10.43 -49.06 -19.14
C GLY A 136 9.92 -50.35 -18.51
N ALA A 137 8.77 -50.33 -17.81
CA ALA A 137 8.30 -51.51 -17.08
C ALA A 137 7.25 -52.32 -17.84
N ASP A 138 6.26 -51.67 -18.46
CA ASP A 138 5.12 -52.37 -19.07
C ASP A 138 5.42 -52.93 -20.47
N THR A 139 6.38 -52.38 -21.20
CA THR A 139 6.80 -52.93 -22.51
C THR A 139 7.51 -54.27 -22.36
N GLN A 140 8.28 -54.47 -21.29
CA GLN A 140 8.96 -55.75 -21.03
C GLN A 140 7.99 -56.87 -20.65
N ALA A 141 6.84 -56.55 -20.03
CA ALA A 141 5.80 -57.53 -19.74
C ALA A 141 5.04 -57.97 -21.01
N LEU A 142 4.83 -57.06 -21.97
CA LEU A 142 4.16 -57.35 -23.24
C LEU A 142 5.06 -58.07 -24.24
N LEU A 143 6.36 -57.73 -24.31
CA LEU A 143 7.33 -58.36 -25.23
C LEU A 143 7.73 -59.78 -24.83
N LYS A 144 7.46 -60.20 -23.57
CA LYS A 144 7.77 -61.57 -23.12
C LYS A 144 6.89 -62.63 -23.81
N ASN A 145 5.84 -62.21 -24.53
CA ASN A 145 4.91 -63.10 -25.22
C ASN A 145 5.04 -63.06 -26.76
N ASP A 146 6.10 -62.46 -27.31
CA ASP A 146 6.34 -62.37 -28.76
C ASP A 146 6.57 -63.74 -29.45
N GLN A 147 6.62 -64.84 -28.69
CA GLN A 147 6.67 -66.20 -29.27
C GLN A 147 5.29 -66.77 -29.64
N LEU A 148 4.18 -66.07 -29.35
CA LEU A 148 2.82 -66.56 -29.67
C LEU A 148 2.29 -66.08 -31.02
N TYR A 149 2.88 -65.04 -31.62
CA TYR A 149 2.49 -64.59 -32.94
C TYR A 149 3.34 -65.29 -33.99
N GLN A 150 2.64 -66.02 -34.87
CA GLN A 150 3.25 -66.70 -36.00
C GLN A 150 3.98 -65.66 -36.87
N PRO A 151 5.28 -65.85 -37.17
CA PRO A 151 6.00 -64.94 -38.05
C PRO A 151 5.28 -64.87 -39.39
N LEU A 152 4.96 -63.65 -39.83
CA LEU A 152 4.44 -63.39 -41.17
C LEU A 152 5.45 -63.96 -42.17
N ARG A 153 5.13 -65.11 -42.75
CA ARG A 153 5.92 -65.73 -43.81
C ARG A 153 5.78 -64.82 -45.02
N ASP A 154 6.90 -64.36 -45.57
CA ASP A 154 6.92 -63.56 -46.79
C ASP A 154 6.10 -64.30 -47.86
N ARG A 155 4.97 -63.73 -48.23
CA ARG A 155 4.13 -64.21 -49.32
C ARG A 155 4.26 -63.21 -50.46
N GLU A 156 5.23 -63.49 -51.31
CA GLU A 156 5.61 -62.68 -52.48
C GLU A 156 4.52 -62.69 -53.58
N ASP A 157 3.45 -63.47 -53.40
CA ASP A 157 2.38 -63.66 -54.39
C ASP A 157 1.24 -62.64 -54.30
N ALA A 158 1.25 -61.73 -53.31
CA ALA A 158 0.20 -60.73 -53.19
C ALA A 158 0.40 -59.61 -54.22
N GLN A 159 -0.70 -59.21 -54.87
CA GLN A 159 -0.74 -58.28 -56.00
C GLN A 159 -0.13 -56.89 -55.72
N TYR A 160 0.11 -56.58 -54.44
CA TYR A 160 0.65 -55.30 -53.96
C TYR A 160 2.10 -55.39 -53.47
N SER A 161 2.71 -56.59 -53.40
CA SER A 161 4.07 -56.79 -52.86
C SER A 161 5.19 -56.22 -53.76
N ARG A 162 4.89 -55.88 -55.01
CA ARG A 162 5.88 -55.41 -56.01
C ARG A 162 5.90 -53.91 -56.23
N LEU A 163 5.12 -53.14 -55.46
CA LEU A 163 4.97 -51.70 -55.69
C LEU A 163 6.13 -50.85 -55.14
N GLY A 164 7.18 -51.47 -54.58
CA GLY A 164 8.28 -50.76 -53.91
C GLY A 164 9.71 -51.07 -54.40
N GLU A 165 9.91 -51.96 -55.36
CA GLU A 165 11.26 -52.47 -55.72
C GLU A 165 12.14 -51.48 -56.53
N ASN A 166 11.62 -50.31 -56.91
CA ASN A 166 12.27 -49.49 -57.95
C ASN A 166 13.06 -48.29 -57.41
N TRP A 167 13.25 -48.14 -56.10
CA TRP A 167 14.04 -47.00 -55.59
C TRP A 167 15.55 -47.28 -55.65
N HIS A 168 16.15 -46.95 -56.80
CA HIS A 168 17.60 -46.93 -56.97
C HIS A 168 18.22 -45.89 -56.02
N ARG A 169 18.83 -46.35 -54.91
CA ARG A 169 19.63 -45.49 -54.04
C ARG A 169 21.10 -45.58 -54.50
N SER A 170 21.55 -44.61 -55.29
CA SER A 170 22.96 -44.46 -55.67
C SER A 170 23.79 -44.15 -54.42
N LYS A 171 24.93 -44.84 -54.29
CA LYS A 171 25.90 -44.74 -53.21
C LYS A 171 26.78 -43.50 -53.34
#